data_AF-V9E7X4-F1
#
_entry.id   AF-V9E7X4-F1
#
_cell.length_a   1.000
_cell.length_b   1.000
_cell.length_c   1.000
_cell.angle_alpha   90.00
_cell.angle_beta   90.00
_cell.angle_gamma   90.00
#
_symmetry.space_group_name_H-M   'P 1'
#
loop_
_entity.id
_entity.type
_entity.pdbx_description
1 polymer ?
#
loop_
_entity_poly.entity_id
_entity_poly.type
_entity_poly.pdbx_seq_one_letter_code
_entity_poly.pdbx_strand_id
1 'polypeptide(L)'
;GCVEKVDADPAIEARSVHDLSYPLGESTNSWSDQESIPELVYQLVDVNARRIIRLRAANRQTAIKLMKGDVNSAFRNLHVHESVRPVFAGSIPEQDIVMIDFALPLAGQNHQLTTEFLVEQFRFSCAEKALTA
;
A
#
# COMPACT_ATOMS: atom_id res chain seq x y z
N GLY A 1 9.78 10.71 12.24
CA GLY A 1 9.41 12.13 12.01
C GLY A 1 7.91 12.32 12.12
N CYS A 2 7.44 13.56 12.05
CA CYS A 2 6.02 13.92 12.14
C CYS A 2 5.66 14.88 10.99
N VAL A 3 4.54 14.63 10.31
CA VAL A 3 4.05 15.43 9.19
C VAL A 3 2.64 15.92 9.48
N GLU A 4 2.38 17.18 9.20
CA GLU A 4 1.08 17.81 9.41
C GLU A 4 0.00 17.17 8.52
N LYS A 5 -1.22 17.07 9.05
CA LYS A 5 -2.37 16.69 8.25
C LYS A 5 -2.97 17.94 7.60
N VAL A 6 -3.32 17.83 6.32
CA VAL A 6 -4.18 18.82 5.69
C VAL A 6 -5.51 18.83 6.46
N ASP A 7 -5.95 20.01 6.86
CA ASP A 7 -7.18 20.27 7.63
C ASP A 7 -7.20 19.81 9.10
N ALA A 8 -6.05 19.63 9.75
CA ALA A 8 -6.00 19.40 11.20
C ALA A 8 -4.92 20.26 11.88
N ASP A 9 -5.18 20.66 13.13
CA ASP A 9 -4.17 21.31 13.97
C ASP A 9 -3.08 20.29 14.34
N PRO A 10 -1.80 20.52 13.97
CA PRO A 10 -0.70 19.60 14.26
C PRO A 10 -0.48 19.32 15.75
N ALA A 11 -0.91 20.23 16.64
CA ALA A 11 -0.84 20.03 18.08
C ALA A 11 -1.87 19.00 18.58
N ILE A 12 -2.95 18.77 17.81
CA ILE A 12 -4.02 17.83 18.12
C ILE A 12 -3.82 16.53 17.34
N GLU A 13 -3.47 16.63 16.06
CA GLU A 13 -3.40 15.49 15.16
C GLU A 13 -2.32 15.68 14.08
N ALA A 14 -1.41 14.73 14.00
CA ALA A 14 -0.39 14.68 12.97
C ALA A 14 -0.16 13.24 12.48
N ARG A 15 0.57 13.07 11.38
CA ARG A 15 0.97 11.77 10.86
C ARG A 15 2.40 11.48 11.30
N SER A 16 2.57 10.44 12.09
CA SER A 16 3.89 9.87 12.31
C SER A 16 4.39 9.27 11.00
N VAL A 17 5.57 9.68 10.55
CA VAL A 17 6.23 9.16 9.35
C VAL A 17 7.55 8.54 9.78
N HIS A 18 7.66 7.24 9.53
CA HIS A 18 8.90 6.48 9.71
C HIS A 18 9.72 6.62 8.41
N ASP A 19 10.87 7.30 8.49
CA ASP A 19 11.75 7.43 7.32
C ASP A 19 12.59 6.17 7.18
N LEU A 20 12.15 5.28 6.30
CA LEU A 20 12.83 4.02 5.98
C LEU A 20 13.86 4.15 4.85
N SER A 21 14.09 5.37 4.35
CA SER A 21 15.00 5.67 3.23
C SER A 21 16.32 6.30 3.65
N TYR A 22 16.44 6.67 4.93
CA TYR A 22 17.62 7.31 5.50
C TYR A 22 18.21 6.45 6.64
N PRO A 23 19.54 6.43 6.83
CA PRO A 23 20.56 6.97 5.93
C PRO A 23 20.74 6.12 4.66
N LEU A 24 21.08 6.77 3.55
CA LEU A 24 21.26 6.08 2.27
C LEU A 24 22.35 5.00 2.37
N GLY A 25 22.04 3.77 1.93
CA GLY A 25 22.97 2.63 1.97
C GLY A 25 22.87 1.78 3.23
N GLU A 26 22.33 2.32 4.33
CA GLU A 26 22.13 1.61 5.60
C GLU A 26 20.66 1.63 6.06
N SER A 27 19.78 2.23 5.26
CA SER A 27 18.34 2.28 5.53
C SER A 27 17.66 0.92 5.30
N THR A 28 16.49 0.73 5.90
CA THR A 28 15.61 -0.42 5.66
C THR A 28 15.34 -0.62 4.17
N ASN A 29 15.11 0.46 3.41
CA ASN A 29 14.89 0.39 1.97
C ASN A 29 16.16 -0.03 1.21
N SER A 30 17.35 0.28 1.72
CA SER A 30 18.62 -0.14 1.11
C SER A 30 18.89 -1.63 1.26
N TRP A 31 18.23 -2.31 2.22
CA TRP A 31 18.40 -3.74 2.47
C TRP A 31 17.42 -4.64 1.72
N SER A 32 16.44 -4.04 1.01
CA SER A 32 15.53 -4.83 0.18
C SER A 32 16.27 -5.48 -0.98
N ASP A 33 16.05 -6.78 -1.18
CA ASP A 33 16.55 -7.51 -2.34
C ASP A 33 15.72 -7.16 -3.57
N GLN A 34 16.25 -6.26 -4.40
CA GLN A 34 15.61 -5.78 -5.62
C GLN A 34 15.44 -6.87 -6.69
N GLU A 35 16.26 -7.93 -6.66
CA GLU A 35 16.17 -9.04 -7.63
C GLU A 35 15.00 -9.97 -7.31
N SER A 36 14.57 -10.02 -6.04
CA SER A 36 13.42 -10.81 -5.59
C SER A 36 12.06 -10.16 -5.89
N ILE A 37 12.06 -8.88 -6.29
CA ILE A 37 10.84 -8.11 -6.53
C ILE A 37 10.34 -8.45 -7.94
N PRO A 38 9.10 -8.96 -8.11
CA PRO A 38 8.56 -9.26 -9.42
C PRO A 38 8.43 -7.99 -10.28
N GLU A 39 8.64 -8.13 -11.60
CA GLU A 39 8.43 -7.03 -12.53
C GLU A 39 6.96 -6.61 -12.53
N LEU A 40 6.77 -5.30 -12.42
CA LEU A 40 5.46 -4.70 -12.27
C LEU A 40 4.94 -4.15 -13.60
N VAL A 41 3.93 -4.84 -14.14
CA VAL A 41 3.26 -4.46 -15.37
C VAL A 41 1.90 -3.85 -15.08
N TYR A 42 1.85 -2.51 -15.04
CA TYR A 42 0.58 -1.79 -14.96
C TYR A 42 -0.12 -1.71 -16.32
N GLN A 43 -1.41 -2.00 -16.32
CA GLN A 43 -2.25 -1.62 -17.45
C GLN A 43 -2.47 -0.11 -17.45
N LEU A 44 -2.30 0.51 -18.60
CA LEU A 44 -2.63 1.90 -18.79
C LEU A 44 -4.11 2.15 -18.47
N VAL A 45 -4.39 3.32 -17.88
CA VAL A 45 -5.75 3.73 -17.48
C VAL A 45 -6.72 3.71 -18.66
N ASP A 46 -6.22 3.89 -19.88
CA ASP A 46 -6.99 3.85 -21.12
C ASP A 46 -7.62 2.47 -21.39
N VAL A 47 -7.04 1.38 -20.88
CA VAL A 47 -7.62 0.02 -20.98
C VAL A 47 -8.94 -0.04 -20.23
N ASN A 48 -8.98 0.50 -19.00
CA ASN A 48 -10.20 0.61 -18.21
C ASN A 48 -11.22 1.54 -18.88
N ALA A 49 -10.78 2.69 -19.40
CA ALA A 49 -11.65 3.62 -20.11
C ALA A 49 -12.29 2.98 -21.36
N ARG A 50 -11.48 2.31 -22.20
CA ARG A 50 -11.95 1.58 -23.39
C ARG A 50 -12.94 0.49 -23.02
N ARG A 51 -12.71 -0.23 -21.93
CA ARG A 51 -13.63 -1.27 -21.43
C ARG A 51 -14.98 -0.66 -21.01
N ILE A 52 -14.97 0.44 -20.28
CA ILE A 52 -16.21 1.14 -19.86
C ILE A 52 -17.02 1.58 -21.09
N ILE A 53 -16.36 2.20 -22.08
CA ILE A 53 -17.00 2.64 -23.32
C ILE A 53 -17.62 1.45 -24.07
N ARG A 54 -16.87 0.34 -24.23
CA ARG A 54 -17.37 -0.88 -24.89
C ARG A 54 -18.58 -1.48 -24.17
N LEU A 55 -18.52 -1.59 -22.84
CA LEU A 55 -19.63 -2.10 -22.04
C LEU A 55 -20.88 -1.24 -22.19
N ARG A 56 -20.72 0.09 -22.21
CA ARG A 56 -21.82 1.04 -22.44
C ARG A 56 -22.41 0.94 -23.83
N ALA A 57 -21.57 0.76 -24.85
CA ALA A 57 -22.02 0.58 -26.22
C ALA A 57 -22.82 -0.71 -26.40
N ALA A 58 -22.42 -1.79 -25.75
CA ALA A 58 -23.08 -3.10 -25.81
C ALA A 58 -24.38 -3.17 -24.98
N ASN A 59 -24.48 -2.42 -23.88
CA ASN A 59 -25.60 -2.50 -22.93
C ASN A 59 -26.32 -1.15 -22.81
N ARG A 60 -26.91 -0.66 -23.90
CA ARG A 60 -27.49 0.70 -23.97
C ARG A 60 -28.68 0.92 -23.04
N GLN A 61 -29.45 -0.13 -22.77
CA GLN A 61 -30.66 -0.08 -21.94
C GLN A 61 -30.40 -0.42 -20.46
N THR A 62 -29.19 -0.86 -20.13
CA THR A 62 -28.83 -1.26 -18.76
C THR A 62 -27.99 -0.17 -18.10
N ALA A 63 -28.29 0.13 -16.83
CA ALA A 63 -27.45 0.98 -16.02
C ALA A 63 -26.15 0.25 -15.66
N ILE A 64 -25.00 0.80 -16.08
CA ILE A 64 -23.69 0.27 -15.72
C ILE A 64 -23.21 1.02 -14.48
N LYS A 65 -22.93 0.28 -13.41
CA LYS A 65 -22.38 0.83 -12.16
C LYS A 65 -20.89 0.52 -12.08
N LEU A 66 -20.11 1.49 -11.62
CA LEU A 66 -18.69 1.31 -11.35
C LEU A 66 -18.50 1.21 -9.84
N MET A 67 -17.84 0.15 -9.40
CA MET A 67 -17.37 0.02 -8.02
C MET A 67 -15.93 0.51 -7.97
N LYS A 68 -15.69 1.50 -7.11
CA LYS A 68 -14.34 1.95 -6.75
C LYS A 68 -14.17 1.73 -5.25
N GLY A 69 -13.18 0.93 -4.89
CA GLY A 69 -12.76 0.76 -3.50
C GLY A 69 -11.44 1.49 -3.27
N ASP A 70 -11.25 1.96 -2.04
CA ASP A 70 -9.96 2.42 -1.54
C ASP A 70 -9.40 1.36 -0.58
N VAL A 71 -8.10 1.12 -0.66
CA VAL A 71 -7.37 0.13 0.16
C VAL A 71 -6.33 0.81 1.06
N ASN A 72 -6.51 2.09 1.36
CA ASN A 72 -5.62 2.92 2.19
C ASN A 72 -5.27 2.32 3.58
N SER A 73 -6.07 1.39 4.10
CA SER A 73 -5.78 0.68 5.36
C SER A 73 -5.19 -0.71 5.19
N ALA A 74 -4.99 -1.20 3.97
CA ALA A 74 -4.70 -2.61 3.72
C ALA A 74 -3.33 -3.04 4.28
N PHE A 75 -2.34 -2.14 4.30
CA PHE A 75 -1.02 -2.42 4.89
C PHE A 75 -1.08 -2.73 6.39
N ARG A 76 -2.05 -2.15 7.11
CA ARG A 76 -2.26 -2.44 8.53
C ARG A 76 -2.67 -3.90 8.79
N ASN A 77 -3.15 -4.59 7.76
CA ASN A 77 -3.53 -6.00 7.83
C ASN A 77 -2.43 -6.94 7.33
N LEU A 78 -1.31 -6.41 6.82
CA LEU A 78 -0.15 -7.20 6.41
C LEU A 78 0.85 -7.26 7.57
N HIS A 79 0.96 -8.42 8.21
CA HIS A 79 1.91 -8.61 9.30
C HIS A 79 3.33 -8.81 8.79
N VAL A 80 4.27 -8.15 9.45
CA VAL A 80 5.70 -8.31 9.18
C VAL A 80 6.18 -9.61 9.84
N HIS A 81 6.91 -10.42 9.08
CA HIS A 81 7.51 -11.66 9.58
C HIS A 81 8.52 -11.35 10.69
N GLU A 82 8.53 -12.15 11.75
CA GLU A 82 9.31 -11.87 12.97
C GLU A 82 10.81 -11.67 12.73
N SER A 83 11.38 -12.40 11.77
CA SER A 83 12.81 -12.33 11.45
C SER A 83 13.24 -10.97 10.87
N VAL A 84 12.30 -10.19 10.34
CA VAL A 84 12.58 -8.89 9.71
C VAL A 84 11.93 -7.72 10.46
N ARG A 85 11.16 -7.95 11.54
CA ARG A 85 10.59 -6.85 12.36
C ARG A 85 11.64 -5.87 12.89
N PRO A 86 12.83 -6.29 13.35
CA PRO A 86 13.81 -5.34 13.87
C PRO A 86 14.27 -4.30 12.85
N VAL A 87 14.16 -4.59 11.54
CA VAL A 87 14.56 -3.64 10.49
C VAL A 87 13.56 -2.50 10.30
N PHE A 88 12.37 -2.61 10.90
CA PHE A 88 11.35 -1.56 10.95
C PHE A 88 11.27 -0.92 12.35
N ALA A 89 12.36 -0.97 13.11
CA ALA A 89 12.47 -0.24 14.37
C ALA A 89 12.91 1.20 14.13
N GLY A 90 12.25 2.13 14.80
CA GLY A 90 12.63 3.54 14.86
C GLY A 90 12.76 3.99 16.31
N SER A 91 13.55 5.03 16.57
CA SER A 91 13.73 5.59 17.90
C SER A 91 13.47 7.08 17.92
N ILE A 92 13.00 7.58 19.07
CA ILE A 92 12.92 9.00 19.41
C ILE A 92 13.80 9.18 20.65
N PRO A 93 15.11 9.42 20.45
CA PRO A 93 16.08 9.43 21.54
C PRO A 93 15.76 10.48 22.61
N GLU A 94 15.19 11.62 22.23
CA GLU A 94 14.83 12.71 23.13
C GLU A 94 13.76 12.31 24.16
N GLN A 95 13.02 11.24 23.88
CA GLN A 95 11.90 10.75 24.69
C GLN A 95 12.16 9.35 25.26
N ASP A 96 13.32 8.75 24.96
CA ASP A 96 13.66 7.36 25.31
C ASP A 96 12.59 6.34 24.82
N ILE A 97 12.07 6.57 23.60
CA ILE A 97 11.05 5.72 22.99
C ILE A 97 11.67 4.94 21.82
N VAL A 98 11.39 3.64 21.79
CA VAL A 98 11.62 2.77 20.63
C VAL A 98 10.27 2.26 20.11
N MET A 99 10.05 2.42 18.82
CA MET A 99 8.86 1.97 18.11
C MET A 99 9.26 0.87 17.13
N ILE A 100 8.50 -0.22 17.07
CA ILE A 100 8.71 -1.30 16.10
C ILE A 100 7.40 -1.53 15.38
N ASP A 101 7.42 -1.49 14.06
CA ASP A 101 6.24 -1.75 13.24
C ASP A 101 6.02 -3.27 13.07
N PHE A 102 4.92 -3.80 13.64
CA PHE A 102 4.53 -5.22 13.53
C PHE A 102 3.65 -5.50 12.32
N ALA A 103 2.95 -4.48 11.86
CA ALA A 103 2.30 -4.45 10.56
C ALA A 103 3.18 -3.64 9.61
N LEU A 104 3.02 -3.88 8.33
CA LEU A 104 3.82 -3.25 7.32
C LEU A 104 3.65 -1.72 7.37
N PRO A 105 4.74 -0.95 7.58
CA PRO A 105 4.65 0.50 7.71
C PRO A 105 4.33 1.17 6.38
N LEU A 106 3.66 2.31 6.46
CA LEU A 106 3.44 3.20 5.32
C LEU A 106 4.77 3.87 4.94
N ALA A 107 5.53 3.22 4.06
CA ALA A 107 6.82 3.71 3.58
C ALA A 107 6.65 4.56 2.30
N GLY A 108 7.30 5.73 2.28
CA GLY A 108 7.16 6.74 1.23
C GLY A 108 7.83 6.41 -0.11
N GLN A 109 8.63 5.36 -0.24
CA GLN A 109 9.30 5.03 -1.52
C GLN A 109 9.28 3.54 -1.92
N ASN A 110 9.15 2.60 -0.97
CA ASN A 110 8.94 1.17 -1.24
C ASN A 110 7.47 0.76 -1.22
N HIS A 111 6.59 1.63 -1.72
CA HIS A 111 5.17 1.35 -1.92
C HIS A 111 4.93 0.17 -2.90
N GLN A 112 5.95 -0.18 -3.70
CA GLN A 112 5.89 -1.17 -4.78
C GLN A 112 5.73 -2.61 -4.26
N LEU A 113 6.44 -2.99 -3.19
CA LEU A 113 6.41 -4.35 -2.63
C LEU A 113 5.04 -4.74 -2.05
N THR A 114 4.20 -3.76 -1.75
CA THR A 114 3.19 -3.91 -0.71
C THR A 114 1.77 -3.71 -1.22
N THR A 115 1.57 -2.83 -2.21
CA THR A 115 0.27 -2.71 -2.88
C THR A 115 -0.11 -3.97 -3.65
N GLU A 116 0.85 -4.75 -4.13
CA GLU A 116 0.59 -5.86 -5.04
C GLU A 116 0.35 -7.21 -4.39
N PHE A 117 1.05 -7.53 -3.29
CA PHE A 117 0.68 -8.70 -2.50
C PHE A 117 -0.80 -8.61 -2.07
N LEU A 118 -1.30 -7.40 -1.81
CA LEU A 118 -2.71 -7.15 -1.56
C LEU A 118 -3.57 -7.25 -2.82
N VAL A 119 -3.17 -6.69 -3.96
CA VAL A 119 -3.96 -6.72 -5.21
C VAL A 119 -4.07 -8.14 -5.80
N GLU A 120 -3.02 -8.95 -5.75
CA GLU A 120 -3.06 -10.36 -6.16
C GLU A 120 -3.98 -11.17 -5.25
N GLN A 121 -3.83 -11.08 -3.92
CA GLN A 121 -4.70 -11.77 -2.97
C GLN A 121 -6.17 -11.33 -3.10
N PHE A 122 -6.43 -10.05 -3.39
CA PHE A 122 -7.78 -9.53 -3.63
C PHE A 122 -8.36 -10.00 -4.98
N ARG A 123 -7.54 -10.14 -6.03
CA ARG A 123 -7.95 -10.74 -7.31
C ARG A 123 -8.35 -12.20 -7.13
N PHE A 124 -7.58 -12.99 -6.38
CA PHE A 124 -7.91 -14.39 -6.08
C PHE A 124 -9.22 -14.52 -5.28
N SER A 125 -9.40 -13.70 -4.23
CA SER A 125 -10.64 -13.71 -3.43
C SER A 125 -11.89 -13.31 -4.24
N CYS A 126 -11.77 -12.34 -5.15
CA CYS A 126 -12.88 -11.94 -6.02
C CYS A 126 -13.20 -12.99 -7.10
N ALA A 127 -12.18 -13.67 -7.64
CA ALA A 127 -12.38 -14.74 -8.61
C ALA A 127 -13.08 -15.96 -7.99
N GLU A 128 -12.73 -16.32 -6.76
CA GLU A 128 -13.32 -17.45 -6.04
C GLU A 128 -14.80 -17.21 -5.69
N LYS A 129 -15.16 -15.97 -5.32
CA LYS A 129 -16.56 -15.56 -5.09
C LYS A 129 -17.40 -15.49 -6.37
N ALA A 130 -16.78 -15.29 -7.54
CA ALA A 130 -17.49 -15.25 -8.82
C ALA A 130 -17.72 -16.66 -9.41
N LEU A 131 -16.99 -17.67 -8.94
CA LEU A 131 -17.12 -19.08 -9.35
C LEU A 131 -18.07 -19.89 -8.45
N THR A 132 -18.46 -19.34 -7.30
CA THR A 132 -19.34 -19.98 -6.30
C THR A 132 -20.74 -19.35 -6.20
N ALA A 133 -21.09 -18.45 -7.13
CA ALA A 133 -22.41 -17.81 -7.26
C ALA A 133 -23.04 -18.14 -8.62
#